data_AF-A0A1G4VGD6-F1
#
_entry.id   AF-A0A1G4VGD6-F1
#
_cell.length_a   1.000
_cell.length_b   1.000
_cell.length_c   1.000
_cell.angle_alpha   90.00
_cell.angle_beta   90.00
_cell.angle_gamma   90.00
#
_symmetry.space_group_name_H-M   'P 1'
#
loop_
_entity.id
_entity.type
_entity.pdbx_description
1 polymer ?
#
loop_
_entity_poly.entity_id
_entity_poly.type
_entity_poly.pdbx_seq_one_letter_code
_entity_poly.pdbx_strand_id
1 'polypeptide(L)'
;MKKITCLFVLVTFVFSCGVKQTQSMLSDGDYDGAIHRAAEGLKTNKNAKGKQDYVYLMEEAFAKAKERDLRNIDMLSKDTNPANFEKVYNTYLQLNNRQEKIRPLLPLKLLKQGRDAYFPFDDYSAQIVNSKNALSKYLYDNSKLLLKTNDKMSYRRAYDDFAYLESINPGYKDVKQLMDEAQFKGTDFVNVFTKNETNMIIPARLQSDLLDFSTFGLNDKWTVYHSNRQKGINYDYGMIVNFRQINISPEQIKEKEFIKEKQIKDGTKTLVDANGNVVKDSLGNPIKVDNFKTIRANIYEFRQFKACQVTAKVDYVDFRTNQLIETFPLTSEFNFEYIYANYNGDKRACDDNYLMYFDRRAVPFPSNEQMVFDTGEDLKAKLKSIITRNKFRR
;
A
#
# COMPACT_ATOMS: atom_id res chain seq x y z
N MET A 1 19.85 35.08 -38.23
CA MET A 1 19.47 36.10 -37.21
C MET A 1 18.14 35.80 -36.50
N LYS A 2 17.05 35.41 -37.19
CA LYS A 2 15.72 35.15 -36.57
C LYS A 2 15.67 34.03 -35.50
N LYS A 3 16.55 33.01 -35.56
CA LYS A 3 16.57 31.90 -34.59
C LYS A 3 17.22 32.27 -33.25
N ILE A 4 18.17 33.21 -33.24
CA ILE A 4 18.80 33.71 -32.00
C ILE A 4 17.83 34.64 -31.26
N THR A 5 17.03 35.43 -32.00
CA THR A 5 16.00 36.29 -31.41
C THR A 5 14.89 35.49 -30.71
N CYS A 6 14.50 34.33 -31.26
CA CYS A 6 13.53 33.43 -30.60
C CYS A 6 14.05 32.86 -29.27
N LEU A 7 15.34 32.50 -29.21
CA LEU A 7 15.96 32.01 -27.96
C LEU A 7 16.04 33.13 -26.90
N PHE A 8 16.32 34.37 -27.32
CA PHE A 8 16.37 35.54 -26.43
C PHE A 8 15.00 35.92 -25.86
N VAL A 9 13.92 35.76 -26.65
CA VAL A 9 12.54 36.00 -26.19
C VAL A 9 12.06 34.89 -25.25
N LEU A 10 12.48 33.63 -25.46
CA LEU A 10 12.11 32.54 -24.56
C LEU A 10 12.75 32.68 -23.17
N VAL A 11 14.00 33.14 -23.10
CA VAL A 11 14.71 33.34 -21.82
C VAL A 11 14.12 34.51 -21.02
N THR A 12 13.65 35.59 -21.65
CA THR A 12 13.00 36.71 -20.94
C THR A 12 11.61 36.36 -20.38
N PHE A 13 10.88 35.40 -20.97
CA PHE A 13 9.60 34.94 -20.44
C PHE A 13 9.73 34.11 -19.15
N VAL A 14 10.76 33.29 -19.01
CA VAL A 14 10.96 32.45 -17.80
C VAL A 14 11.29 33.32 -16.57
N PHE A 15 12.02 34.42 -16.74
CA PHE A 15 12.32 35.35 -15.63
C PHE A 15 11.11 36.19 -15.20
N SER A 16 10.20 36.54 -16.11
CA SER A 16 9.01 37.35 -15.80
C SER A 16 7.93 36.58 -15.02
N CYS A 17 7.78 35.27 -15.26
CA CYS A 17 6.83 34.43 -14.53
C CYS A 17 7.16 34.30 -13.03
N GLY A 18 8.45 34.32 -12.66
CA GLY A 18 8.87 34.18 -11.27
C GLY A 18 8.44 35.35 -10.38
N VAL A 19 8.68 36.58 -10.83
CA VAL A 19 8.34 37.82 -10.11
C VAL A 19 6.83 38.00 -10.03
N LYS A 20 6.11 37.83 -11.15
CA LYS A 20 4.64 37.95 -11.17
C LYS A 20 3.96 36.98 -10.20
N GLN A 21 4.44 35.74 -10.13
CA GLN A 21 3.92 34.77 -9.18
C GLN A 21 4.23 35.16 -7.72
N THR A 22 5.43 35.69 -7.45
CA THR A 22 5.79 36.21 -6.13
C THR A 22 4.89 37.37 -5.71
N GLN A 23 4.56 38.26 -6.66
CA GLN A 23 3.64 39.37 -6.44
C GLN A 23 2.19 38.89 -6.21
N SER A 24 1.74 37.85 -6.92
CA SER A 24 0.44 37.21 -6.65
C SER A 24 0.39 36.67 -5.23
N MET A 25 1.38 35.86 -4.82
CA MET A 25 1.48 35.31 -3.46
C MET A 25 1.40 36.41 -2.39
N LEU A 26 2.14 37.51 -2.58
CA LEU A 26 2.09 38.67 -1.69
C LEU A 26 0.69 39.31 -1.63
N SER A 27 0.00 39.41 -2.77
CA SER A 27 -1.34 40.02 -2.86
C SER A 27 -2.41 39.10 -2.26
N ASP A 28 -2.22 37.78 -2.39
CA ASP A 28 -3.10 36.72 -1.88
C ASP A 28 -2.89 36.45 -0.37
N GLY A 29 -1.89 37.08 0.26
CA GLY A 29 -1.58 36.92 1.68
C GLY A 29 -0.63 35.75 2.00
N ASP A 30 -0.13 35.03 1.00
CA ASP A 30 0.92 34.02 1.12
C ASP A 30 2.31 34.67 1.19
N TYR A 31 2.56 35.36 2.30
CA TYR A 31 3.81 36.06 2.51
C TYR A 31 5.02 35.12 2.65
N ASP A 32 4.84 33.95 3.26
CA ASP A 32 5.92 32.97 3.43
C ASP A 32 6.31 32.31 2.10
N GLY A 33 5.33 32.02 1.23
CA GLY A 33 5.56 31.60 -0.15
C GLY A 33 6.28 32.69 -0.96
N ALA A 34 5.84 33.95 -0.84
CA ALA A 34 6.51 35.08 -1.49
C ALA A 34 7.97 35.23 -1.05
N ILE A 35 8.26 35.16 0.26
CA ILE A 35 9.62 35.20 0.80
C ILE A 35 10.44 34.02 0.32
N HIS A 36 9.86 32.80 0.32
CA HIS A 36 10.56 31.63 -0.18
C HIS A 36 10.98 31.78 -1.63
N ARG A 37 10.04 32.20 -2.49
CA ARG A 37 10.28 32.35 -3.92
C ARG A 37 11.27 33.47 -4.21
N ALA A 38 11.16 34.58 -3.51
CA ALA A 38 12.12 35.67 -3.60
C ALA A 38 13.53 35.23 -3.14
N ALA A 39 13.63 34.44 -2.07
CA ALA A 39 14.90 33.90 -1.59
C ALA A 39 15.56 32.99 -2.62
N GLU A 40 14.80 32.06 -3.24
CA GLU A 40 15.30 31.24 -4.35
C GLU A 40 15.75 32.10 -5.54
N GLY A 41 14.95 33.10 -5.90
CA GLY A 41 15.28 34.06 -6.95
C GLY A 41 16.58 34.80 -6.70
N LEU A 42 16.92 35.08 -5.43
CA LEU A 42 18.11 35.82 -5.03
C LEU A 42 19.35 34.96 -4.73
N LYS A 43 19.25 33.62 -4.69
CA LYS A 43 20.40 32.73 -4.40
C LYS A 43 21.60 32.97 -5.33
N THR A 44 21.35 33.23 -6.61
CA THR A 44 22.41 33.45 -7.61
C THR A 44 22.51 34.93 -7.96
N ASN A 45 23.67 35.55 -7.76
CA ASN A 45 23.89 36.96 -8.13
C ASN A 45 22.82 37.93 -7.57
N LYS A 46 22.67 37.93 -6.24
CA LYS A 46 21.65 38.71 -5.49
C LYS A 46 21.62 40.21 -5.77
N ASN A 47 22.69 40.78 -6.32
CA ASN A 47 22.84 42.21 -6.63
C ASN A 47 22.50 42.57 -8.10
N ALA A 48 22.06 41.62 -8.91
CA ALA A 48 21.75 41.87 -10.32
C ALA A 48 20.56 42.84 -10.48
N LYS A 49 20.67 43.78 -11.44
CA LYS A 49 19.59 44.75 -11.77
C LYS A 49 18.24 44.07 -12.07
N GLY A 50 18.27 42.93 -12.77
CA GLY A 50 17.07 42.16 -13.12
C GLY A 50 16.42 41.39 -11.96
N LYS A 51 17.01 41.41 -10.75
CA LYS A 51 16.49 40.72 -9.57
C LYS A 51 15.97 41.67 -8.49
N GLN A 52 15.95 42.97 -8.79
CA GLN A 52 15.57 44.01 -7.83
C GLN A 52 14.13 43.83 -7.33
N ASP A 53 13.20 43.40 -8.20
CA ASP A 53 11.81 43.18 -7.80
C ASP A 53 11.67 42.13 -6.69
N TYR A 54 12.51 41.08 -6.69
CA TYR A 54 12.51 40.10 -5.60
C TYR A 54 12.96 40.72 -4.27
N VAL A 55 13.87 41.70 -4.29
CA VAL A 55 14.32 42.38 -3.06
C VAL A 55 13.19 43.24 -2.50
N TYR A 56 12.48 44.01 -3.33
CA TYR A 56 11.31 44.80 -2.90
C TYR A 56 10.19 43.91 -2.36
N LEU A 57 9.83 42.85 -3.10
CA LEU A 57 8.78 41.91 -2.70
C LEU A 57 9.14 41.20 -1.39
N MET A 58 10.41 40.85 -1.19
CA MET A 58 10.88 40.23 0.05
C MET A 58 10.82 41.17 1.24
N GLU A 59 11.25 42.43 1.09
CA GLU A 59 11.16 43.46 2.14
C GLU A 59 9.70 43.68 2.56
N GLU A 60 8.80 43.83 1.58
CA GLU A 60 7.37 44.02 1.84
C GLU A 60 6.70 42.78 2.45
N ALA A 61 6.97 41.59 1.89
CA ALA A 61 6.42 40.34 2.41
C ALA A 61 6.88 40.07 3.84
N PHE A 62 8.16 40.35 4.15
CA PHE A 62 8.68 40.20 5.51
C PHE A 62 7.96 41.10 6.51
N ALA A 63 7.80 42.39 6.18
CA ALA A 63 7.12 43.35 7.05
C ALA A 63 5.66 42.92 7.32
N LYS A 64 4.92 42.58 6.25
CA LYS A 64 3.52 42.13 6.36
C LYS A 64 3.36 40.82 7.12
N ALA A 65 4.23 39.83 6.87
CA ALA A 65 4.21 38.55 7.57
C ALA A 65 4.49 38.73 9.06
N LYS A 66 5.54 39.50 9.40
CA LYS A 66 5.90 39.79 10.79
C LYS A 66 4.74 40.47 11.52
N GLU A 67 4.14 41.49 10.93
CA GLU A 67 3.01 42.20 11.52
C GLU A 67 1.79 41.27 11.73
N ARG A 68 1.41 40.51 10.71
CA ARG A 68 0.30 39.55 10.78
C ARG A 68 0.50 38.54 11.91
N ASP A 69 1.67 37.94 11.97
CA ASP A 69 1.97 36.86 12.91
C ASP A 69 2.04 37.37 14.35
N LEU A 70 2.64 38.55 14.58
CA LEU A 70 2.66 39.17 15.92
C LEU A 70 1.26 39.58 16.38
N ARG A 71 0.41 40.10 15.48
CA ARG A 71 -0.99 40.41 15.78
C ARG A 71 -1.79 39.15 16.11
N ASN A 72 -1.57 38.06 15.36
CA ASN A 72 -2.21 36.78 15.63
C ASN A 72 -1.78 36.23 17.00
N ILE A 73 -0.48 36.29 17.33
CA ILE A 73 0.01 35.87 18.65
C ILE A 73 -0.63 36.70 19.75
N ASP A 74 -0.71 38.02 19.62
CA ASP A 74 -1.35 38.90 20.61
C ASP A 74 -2.81 38.53 20.84
N MET A 75 -3.56 38.26 19.76
CA MET A 75 -4.95 37.79 19.84
C MET A 75 -5.05 36.42 20.52
N LEU A 76 -4.25 35.45 20.08
CA LEU A 76 -4.28 34.07 20.58
C LEU A 76 -3.83 33.95 22.04
N SER A 77 -2.90 34.81 22.47
CA SER A 77 -2.36 34.80 23.84
C SER A 77 -3.31 35.42 24.86
N LYS A 78 -4.29 36.23 24.40
CA LYS A 78 -5.36 36.80 25.25
C LYS A 78 -6.49 35.81 25.51
N ASP A 79 -6.62 34.80 24.67
CA ASP A 79 -7.60 33.72 24.82
C ASP A 79 -6.95 32.56 25.61
N THR A 80 -7.60 32.13 26.70
CA THR A 80 -7.13 31.01 27.53
C THR A 80 -7.38 29.64 26.91
N ASN A 81 -7.88 29.56 25.67
CA ASN A 81 -8.13 28.32 24.97
C ASN A 81 -6.82 27.53 24.73
N PRO A 82 -6.67 26.32 25.30
CA PRO A 82 -5.44 25.54 25.14
C PRO A 82 -5.12 25.14 23.70
N ALA A 83 -6.11 25.12 22.80
CA ALA A 83 -5.89 24.90 21.37
C ALA A 83 -5.00 25.99 20.72
N ASN A 84 -4.81 27.12 21.41
CA ASN A 84 -3.96 28.21 20.94
C ASN A 84 -2.48 28.00 21.28
N PHE A 85 -2.12 27.15 22.26
CA PHE A 85 -0.71 26.95 22.66
C PHE A 85 0.15 26.46 21.49
N GLU A 86 -0.35 25.50 20.72
CA GLU A 86 0.34 24.98 19.55
C GLU A 86 0.50 26.04 18.47
N LYS A 87 -0.57 26.80 18.20
CA LYS A 87 -0.54 27.89 17.22
C LYS A 87 0.47 28.97 17.60
N VAL A 88 0.50 29.38 18.85
CA VAL A 88 1.45 30.39 19.35
C VAL A 88 2.89 29.90 19.20
N TYR A 89 3.19 28.67 19.65
CA TYR A 89 4.52 28.07 19.52
C TYR A 89 4.97 27.99 18.04
N ASN A 90 4.12 27.45 17.17
CA ASN A 90 4.42 27.32 15.74
C ASN A 90 4.58 28.69 15.06
N THR A 91 3.82 29.71 15.47
CA THR A 91 3.94 31.06 14.90
C THR A 91 5.27 31.72 15.31
N TYR A 92 5.74 31.53 16.55
CA TYR A 92 7.08 31.98 16.94
C TYR A 92 8.20 31.25 16.19
N LEU A 93 8.07 29.94 15.96
CA LEU A 93 9.01 29.21 15.11
C LEU A 93 9.02 29.75 13.67
N GLN A 94 7.85 30.06 13.10
CA GLN A 94 7.74 30.64 11.76
C GLN A 94 8.40 32.02 11.68
N LEU A 95 8.14 32.90 12.65
CA LEU A 95 8.79 34.21 12.76
C LEU A 95 10.32 34.05 12.75
N ASN A 96 10.87 33.16 13.57
CA ASN A 96 12.31 32.92 13.62
C ASN A 96 12.85 32.32 12.31
N ASN A 97 12.21 31.28 11.78
CA ASN A 97 12.62 30.61 10.54
C ASN A 97 12.65 31.56 9.34
N ARG A 98 11.73 32.53 9.30
CA ARG A 98 11.71 33.57 8.28
C ARG A 98 12.96 34.44 8.32
N GLN A 99 13.42 34.82 9.51
CA GLN A 99 14.67 35.58 9.69
C GLN A 99 15.86 34.75 9.24
N GLU A 100 15.96 33.49 9.69
CA GLU A 100 17.06 32.58 9.32
C GLU A 100 17.11 32.30 7.80
N LYS A 101 15.98 32.38 7.11
CA LYS A 101 15.93 32.26 5.65
C LYS A 101 16.49 33.49 4.93
N ILE A 102 16.31 34.67 5.50
CA ILE A 102 16.75 35.94 4.91
C ILE A 102 18.20 36.26 5.28
N ARG A 103 18.64 35.94 6.51
CA ARG A 103 19.99 36.24 7.03
C ARG A 103 21.13 35.93 6.04
N PRO A 104 21.21 34.75 5.38
CA PRO A 104 22.30 34.43 4.46
C PRO A 104 22.32 35.30 3.19
N LEU A 105 21.20 35.92 2.84
CA LEU A 105 21.07 36.75 1.66
C LEU A 105 21.51 38.20 1.92
N LEU A 106 21.63 38.62 3.18
CA LEU A 106 22.04 39.98 3.50
C LEU A 106 23.54 40.23 3.21
N PRO A 107 23.95 41.48 2.95
CA PRO A 107 23.08 42.63 2.66
C PRO A 107 22.42 42.50 1.28
N LEU A 108 21.23 43.09 1.13
CA LEU A 108 20.49 43.21 -0.13
C LEU A 108 20.29 44.69 -0.46
N LYS A 109 20.66 45.11 -1.68
CA LYS A 109 20.61 46.52 -2.10
C LYS A 109 19.37 46.83 -2.93
N LEU A 110 18.74 47.96 -2.64
CA LEU A 110 17.66 48.55 -3.44
C LEU A 110 18.24 49.67 -4.31
N LEU A 111 18.62 49.31 -5.53
CA LEU A 111 19.43 50.15 -6.43
C LEU A 111 18.76 51.47 -6.79
N LYS A 112 17.42 51.51 -6.94
CA LYS A 112 16.69 52.75 -7.25
C LYS A 112 16.67 53.73 -6.08
N GLN A 113 16.71 53.20 -4.86
CA GLN A 113 16.59 53.98 -3.62
C GLN A 113 17.95 54.28 -2.98
N GLY A 114 19.03 53.69 -3.51
CA GLY A 114 20.40 53.93 -3.01
C GLY A 114 20.63 53.45 -1.58
N ARG A 115 19.80 52.53 -1.07
CA ARG A 115 19.87 52.00 0.31
C ARG A 115 19.87 50.48 0.33
N ASP A 116 20.18 49.92 1.48
CA ASP A 116 19.98 48.50 1.75
C ASP A 116 18.50 48.24 2.12
N ALA A 117 18.00 47.06 1.74
CA ALA A 117 16.72 46.56 2.20
C ALA A 117 16.76 46.32 3.71
N TYR A 118 15.71 46.73 4.39
CA TYR A 118 15.64 46.75 5.84
C TYR A 118 14.75 45.62 6.35
N PHE A 119 15.35 44.73 7.15
CA PHE A 119 14.67 43.62 7.79
C PHE A 119 14.86 43.75 9.31
N PRO A 120 13.88 44.31 10.05
CA PRO A 120 13.99 44.43 11.50
C PRO A 120 13.90 43.04 12.15
N PHE A 121 15.05 42.45 12.44
CA PHE A 121 15.11 41.15 13.12
C PHE A 121 14.99 41.30 14.64
N ASP A 122 14.15 40.48 15.24
CA ASP A 122 14.02 40.35 16.70
C ASP A 122 14.52 38.98 17.16
N ASP A 123 14.91 38.89 18.43
CA ASP A 123 15.17 37.61 19.09
C ASP A 123 13.88 37.04 19.69
N TYR A 124 13.42 35.91 19.15
CA TYR A 124 12.24 35.17 19.64
C TYR A 124 12.61 33.96 20.51
N SER A 125 13.89 33.76 20.84
CA SER A 125 14.37 32.55 21.52
C SER A 125 13.64 32.29 22.84
N ALA A 126 13.47 33.33 23.65
CA ALA A 126 12.76 33.22 24.93
C ALA A 126 11.28 32.85 24.73
N GLN A 127 10.61 33.46 23.76
CA GLN A 127 9.20 33.22 23.44
C GLN A 127 9.00 31.80 22.90
N ILE A 128 9.90 31.31 22.05
CA ILE A 128 9.91 29.92 21.56
C ILE A 128 10.05 28.95 22.73
N VAL A 129 11.02 29.16 23.62
CA VAL A 129 11.23 28.28 24.79
C VAL A 129 10.01 28.31 25.72
N ASN A 130 9.47 29.48 26.02
CA ASN A 130 8.34 29.62 26.93
C ASN A 130 7.06 29.00 26.36
N SER A 131 6.74 29.29 25.09
CA SER A 131 5.57 28.70 24.42
C SER A 131 5.71 27.19 24.26
N LYS A 132 6.91 26.67 23.94
CA LYS A 132 7.20 25.23 23.94
C LYS A 132 6.95 24.59 25.30
N ASN A 133 7.42 25.21 26.37
CA ASN A 133 7.24 24.70 27.73
C ASN A 133 5.77 24.70 28.16
N ALA A 134 5.02 25.76 27.82
CA ALA A 134 3.58 25.85 28.07
C ALA A 134 2.81 24.76 27.31
N LEU A 135 3.08 24.62 26.01
CA LEU A 135 2.50 23.58 25.17
C LEU A 135 2.85 22.18 25.69
N SER A 136 4.12 21.95 26.05
CA SER A 136 4.59 20.66 26.57
C SER A 136 3.86 20.27 27.86
N LYS A 137 3.69 21.23 28.77
CA LYS A 137 2.94 21.02 30.01
C LYS A 137 1.47 20.71 29.72
N TYR A 138 0.84 21.47 28.83
CA TYR A 138 -0.55 21.25 28.46
C TYR A 138 -0.77 19.87 27.85
N LEU A 139 0.02 19.48 26.83
CA LEU A 139 -0.07 18.16 26.21
C LEU A 139 0.07 17.07 27.26
N TYR A 140 1.13 17.13 28.08
CA TYR A 140 1.36 16.15 29.14
C TYR A 140 0.18 16.04 30.13
N ASP A 141 -0.29 17.17 30.66
CA ASP A 141 -1.35 17.19 31.67
C ASP A 141 -2.68 16.72 31.07
N ASN A 142 -3.02 17.18 29.86
CA ASN A 142 -4.24 16.80 29.15
C ASN A 142 -4.25 15.30 28.77
N SER A 143 -3.17 14.79 28.19
CA SER A 143 -3.07 13.38 27.82
C SER A 143 -3.13 12.46 29.04
N LYS A 144 -2.62 12.88 30.20
CA LYS A 144 -2.82 12.14 31.46
C LYS A 144 -4.26 12.15 31.94
N LEU A 145 -5.03 13.21 31.68
CA LEU A 145 -6.47 13.21 31.95
C LEU A 145 -7.19 12.24 31.01
N LEU A 146 -6.85 12.24 29.73
CA LEU A 146 -7.39 11.29 28.75
C LEU A 146 -7.11 9.83 29.15
N LEU A 147 -5.92 9.53 29.67
CA LEU A 147 -5.57 8.19 30.19
C LEU A 147 -6.37 7.72 31.42
N LYS A 148 -7.04 8.64 32.12
CA LYS A 148 -7.91 8.32 33.26
C LYS A 148 -9.36 8.07 32.85
N THR A 149 -9.72 8.42 31.62
CA THR A 149 -11.05 8.08 31.07
C THR A 149 -11.13 6.59 30.81
N ASN A 150 -12.34 6.02 30.67
CA ASN A 150 -12.53 4.63 30.24
C ASN A 150 -12.96 4.57 28.76
N ASP A 151 -12.30 5.35 27.92
CA ASP A 151 -12.61 5.45 26.49
C ASP A 151 -11.35 5.24 25.63
N LYS A 152 -11.45 4.29 24.71
CA LYS A 152 -10.34 3.95 23.82
C LYS A 152 -9.93 5.07 22.90
N MET A 153 -10.87 5.85 22.39
CA MET A 153 -10.53 6.96 21.50
C MET A 153 -9.76 8.05 22.24
N SER A 154 -10.06 8.24 23.52
CA SER A 154 -9.30 9.13 24.40
C SER A 154 -7.88 8.63 24.64
N TYR A 155 -7.66 7.31 24.83
CA TYR A 155 -6.30 6.76 24.89
C TYR A 155 -5.52 6.94 23.58
N ARG A 156 -6.18 6.77 22.42
CA ARG A 156 -5.54 7.01 21.10
C ARG A 156 -5.10 8.46 20.93
N ARG A 157 -5.98 9.41 21.30
CA ARG A 157 -5.64 10.84 21.31
C ARG A 157 -4.49 11.15 22.27
N ALA A 158 -4.51 10.56 23.47
CA ALA A 158 -3.42 10.72 24.43
C ALA A 158 -2.08 10.25 23.84
N TYR A 159 -2.05 9.11 23.15
CA TYR A 159 -0.86 8.63 22.46
C TYR A 159 -0.35 9.65 21.42
N ASP A 160 -1.25 10.17 20.59
CA ASP A 160 -0.85 11.10 19.51
C ASP A 160 -0.33 12.42 20.08
N ASP A 161 -0.97 12.96 21.14
CA ASP A 161 -0.48 14.13 21.89
C ASP A 161 0.90 13.88 22.52
N PHE A 162 1.11 12.71 23.12
CA PHE A 162 2.40 12.31 23.68
C PHE A 162 3.48 12.12 22.60
N ALA A 163 3.13 11.56 21.45
CA ALA A 163 4.03 11.42 20.31
C ALA A 163 4.44 12.79 19.78
N TYR A 164 3.49 13.74 19.68
CA TYR A 164 3.80 15.11 19.31
C TYR A 164 4.69 15.79 20.35
N LEU A 165 4.40 15.61 21.65
CA LEU A 165 5.23 16.09 22.75
C LEU A 165 6.67 15.57 22.66
N GLU A 166 6.86 14.28 22.44
CA GLU A 166 8.21 13.69 22.27
C GLU A 166 8.93 14.26 21.04
N SER A 167 8.21 14.68 19.99
CA SER A 167 8.83 15.31 18.82
C SER A 167 9.33 16.75 19.09
N ILE A 168 8.60 17.53 19.89
CA ILE A 168 8.97 18.92 20.20
C ILE A 168 9.87 19.05 21.43
N ASN A 169 9.79 18.10 22.37
CA ASN A 169 10.53 18.10 23.62
C ASN A 169 10.90 16.66 24.02
N PRO A 170 11.86 16.03 23.31
CA PRO A 170 12.23 14.63 23.56
C PRO A 170 12.70 14.40 25.00
N GLY A 171 12.26 13.29 25.61
CA GLY A 171 12.64 12.96 26.98
C GLY A 171 11.89 13.77 28.05
N TYR A 172 10.76 14.37 27.70
CA TYR A 172 9.91 15.06 28.67
C TYR A 172 9.31 14.04 29.66
N LYS A 173 9.86 14.00 30.88
CA LYS A 173 9.37 13.15 31.98
C LYS A 173 9.23 11.67 31.57
N ASP A 174 8.08 11.06 31.86
CA ASP A 174 7.70 9.67 31.63
C ASP A 174 6.87 9.47 30.34
N VAL A 175 6.92 10.41 29.38
CA VAL A 175 6.09 10.39 28.16
C VAL A 175 6.18 9.08 27.39
N LYS A 176 7.37 8.49 27.21
CA LYS A 176 7.53 7.21 26.49
C LYS A 176 6.76 6.07 27.15
N GLN A 177 6.83 5.96 28.47
CA GLN A 177 6.09 4.94 29.21
C GLN A 177 4.58 5.17 29.10
N LEU A 178 4.14 6.42 29.18
CA LEU A 178 2.72 6.78 29.02
C LEU A 178 2.22 6.54 27.60
N MET A 179 3.07 6.66 26.57
CA MET A 179 2.76 6.25 25.21
C MET A 179 2.50 4.75 25.13
N ASP A 180 3.36 3.91 25.71
CA ASP A 180 3.16 2.45 25.72
C ASP A 180 1.85 2.08 26.44
N GLU A 181 1.54 2.74 27.56
CA GLU A 181 0.28 2.57 28.27
C GLU A 181 -0.94 3.00 27.43
N ALA A 182 -0.87 4.19 26.81
CA ALA A 182 -1.92 4.70 25.92
C ALA A 182 -2.15 3.77 24.74
N GLN A 183 -1.06 3.26 24.17
CA GLN A 183 -1.06 2.33 23.05
C GLN A 183 -1.77 1.03 23.45
N PHE A 184 -1.37 0.42 24.56
CA PHE A 184 -1.98 -0.81 25.05
C PHE A 184 -3.48 -0.63 25.36
N LYS A 185 -3.84 0.42 26.11
CA LYS A 185 -5.24 0.68 26.47
C LYS A 185 -6.13 1.05 25.27
N GLY A 186 -5.56 1.75 24.28
CA GLY A 186 -6.25 2.16 23.05
C GLY A 186 -6.38 1.05 22.00
N THR A 187 -5.66 -0.06 22.16
CA THR A 187 -5.66 -1.21 21.24
C THR A 187 -6.91 -2.05 21.43
N ASP A 188 -7.63 -2.33 20.35
CA ASP A 188 -8.72 -3.30 20.27
C ASP A 188 -8.16 -4.72 20.19
N PHE A 189 -8.47 -5.53 21.20
CA PHE A 189 -8.04 -6.91 21.26
C PHE A 189 -9.15 -7.81 20.72
N VAL A 190 -8.83 -8.55 19.66
CA VAL A 190 -9.76 -9.45 18.98
C VAL A 190 -9.39 -10.89 19.31
N ASN A 191 -10.33 -11.62 19.92
CA ASN A 191 -10.17 -13.05 20.14
C ASN A 191 -10.69 -13.81 18.92
N VAL A 192 -9.85 -14.64 18.33
CA VAL A 192 -10.19 -15.40 17.14
C VAL A 192 -10.29 -16.87 17.46
N PHE A 193 -11.36 -17.51 17.01
CA PHE A 193 -11.52 -18.93 17.17
C PHE A 193 -12.41 -19.50 16.07
N THR A 194 -12.31 -20.80 15.89
CA THR A 194 -13.12 -21.55 14.92
C THR A 194 -14.19 -22.35 15.63
N LYS A 195 -15.33 -22.51 14.98
CA LYS A 195 -16.39 -23.42 15.40
C LYS A 195 -16.71 -24.37 14.26
N ASN A 196 -16.77 -25.67 14.56
CA ASN A 196 -17.21 -26.66 13.60
C ASN A 196 -18.70 -26.97 13.83
N GLU A 197 -19.55 -26.61 12.88
CA GLU A 197 -20.97 -26.96 12.89
C GLU A 197 -21.31 -27.98 11.78
N THR A 198 -20.28 -28.65 11.25
CA THR A 198 -20.43 -29.71 10.25
C THR A 198 -20.47 -31.08 10.91
N ASN A 199 -20.94 -32.09 10.17
CA ASN A 199 -20.89 -33.49 10.60
C ASN A 199 -19.53 -34.16 10.32
N MET A 200 -18.52 -33.40 9.87
CA MET A 200 -17.20 -33.91 9.53
C MET A 200 -16.15 -33.39 10.50
N ILE A 201 -15.08 -34.17 10.68
CA ILE A 201 -13.94 -33.79 11.49
C ILE A 201 -13.09 -32.79 10.69
N ILE A 202 -12.92 -31.57 11.21
CA ILE A 202 -11.98 -30.61 10.64
C ILE A 202 -10.57 -31.03 11.04
N PRO A 203 -9.63 -31.21 10.08
CA PRO A 203 -8.25 -31.51 10.41
C PRO A 203 -7.66 -30.45 11.35
N ALA A 204 -7.03 -30.88 12.46
CA ALA A 204 -6.44 -29.97 13.44
C ALA A 204 -5.40 -29.03 12.81
N ARG A 205 -4.67 -29.51 11.80
CA ARG A 205 -3.72 -28.69 11.02
C ARG A 205 -4.41 -27.51 10.33
N LEU A 206 -5.53 -27.75 9.64
CA LEU A 206 -6.31 -26.69 9.00
C LEU A 206 -6.79 -25.66 10.02
N GLN A 207 -7.24 -26.12 11.20
CA GLN A 207 -7.64 -25.22 12.27
C GLN A 207 -6.48 -24.35 12.77
N SER A 208 -5.31 -24.94 13.00
CA SER A 208 -4.11 -24.20 13.39
C SER A 208 -3.66 -23.22 12.30
N ASP A 209 -3.66 -23.62 11.03
CA ASP A 209 -3.19 -22.80 9.92
C ASP A 209 -4.09 -21.60 9.64
N LEU A 210 -5.40 -21.73 9.87
CA LEU A 210 -6.36 -20.63 9.82
C LEU A 210 -6.26 -19.70 11.02
N LEU A 211 -5.81 -20.19 12.17
CA LEU A 211 -5.68 -19.44 13.42
C LEU A 211 -4.27 -18.87 13.66
N ASP A 212 -3.27 -19.22 12.85
CA ASP A 212 -1.94 -18.64 12.95
C ASP A 212 -1.93 -17.22 12.36
N PHE A 213 -2.34 -16.24 13.19
CA PHE A 213 -2.44 -14.86 12.72
C PHE A 213 -1.13 -14.07 12.75
N SER A 214 -0.14 -14.59 13.47
CA SER A 214 1.17 -13.95 13.62
C SER A 214 1.88 -13.80 12.26
N THR A 215 1.61 -14.73 11.34
CA THR A 215 2.20 -14.77 10.00
C THR A 215 1.47 -13.92 8.96
N PHE A 216 0.26 -13.42 9.24
CA PHE A 216 -0.49 -12.62 8.25
C PHE A 216 -0.15 -11.14 8.22
N GLY A 217 0.47 -10.61 9.28
CA GLY A 217 0.66 -9.16 9.45
C GLY A 217 -0.68 -8.41 9.56
N LEU A 218 -1.69 -9.01 10.21
CA LEU A 218 -3.02 -8.40 10.36
C LEU A 218 -3.11 -7.37 11.47
N ASN A 219 -2.20 -7.46 12.45
CA ASN A 219 -2.11 -6.47 13.51
C ASN A 219 -1.82 -5.12 12.87
N ASP A 220 -2.55 -4.11 13.31
CA ASP A 220 -2.27 -2.71 12.97
C ASP A 220 -1.95 -1.93 14.24
N LYS A 221 -1.74 -0.62 14.12
CA LYS A 221 -1.42 0.23 15.28
C LYS A 221 -2.45 0.06 16.39
N TRP A 222 -3.72 -0.18 16.10
CA TRP A 222 -4.79 -0.12 17.11
C TRP A 222 -5.60 -1.42 17.24
N THR A 223 -5.21 -2.49 16.57
CA THR A 223 -5.94 -3.76 16.56
C THR A 223 -4.96 -4.92 16.62
N VAL A 224 -5.17 -5.81 17.58
CA VAL A 224 -4.33 -7.01 17.77
C VAL A 224 -5.21 -8.25 17.84
N TYR A 225 -4.83 -9.27 17.07
CA TYR A 225 -5.55 -10.53 16.96
C TYR A 225 -4.83 -11.63 17.75
N HIS A 226 -5.58 -12.37 18.57
CA HIS A 226 -5.06 -13.55 19.27
C HIS A 226 -5.94 -14.76 19.01
N SER A 227 -5.31 -15.89 18.66
CA SER A 227 -5.97 -17.20 18.55
C SER A 227 -6.19 -17.87 19.90
N ASN A 228 -5.39 -17.50 20.91
CA ASN A 228 -5.53 -17.97 22.27
C ASN A 228 -5.70 -16.78 23.21
N ARG A 229 -6.62 -16.91 24.18
CA ARG A 229 -6.82 -15.87 25.19
C ARG A 229 -5.58 -15.75 26.07
N GLN A 230 -5.06 -14.53 26.20
CA GLN A 230 -3.91 -14.22 27.05
C GLN A 230 -4.37 -13.67 28.40
N LYS A 231 -3.65 -14.02 29.47
CA LYS A 231 -3.95 -13.55 30.82
C LYS A 231 -3.69 -12.04 30.92
N GLY A 232 -4.63 -11.30 31.50
CA GLY A 232 -4.52 -9.85 31.68
C GLY A 232 -5.01 -9.02 30.48
N ILE A 233 -5.50 -9.66 29.41
CA ILE A 233 -6.11 -8.98 28.27
C ILE A 233 -7.63 -9.13 28.32
N ASN A 234 -8.31 -7.99 28.27
CA ASN A 234 -9.75 -7.93 28.04
C ASN A 234 -9.99 -7.80 26.54
N TYR A 235 -10.69 -8.77 25.96
CA TYR A 235 -10.99 -8.78 24.54
C TYR A 235 -12.27 -7.99 24.26
N ASP A 236 -12.20 -7.06 23.32
CA ASP A 236 -13.33 -6.22 22.92
C ASP A 236 -14.22 -6.92 21.90
N TYR A 237 -13.59 -7.70 21.01
CA TYR A 237 -14.27 -8.33 19.89
C TYR A 237 -13.94 -9.82 19.79
N GLY A 238 -14.89 -10.56 19.23
CA GLY A 238 -14.73 -11.93 18.79
C GLY A 238 -14.78 -12.01 17.27
N MET A 239 -13.85 -12.76 16.68
CA MET A 239 -13.94 -13.20 15.29
C MET A 239 -14.12 -14.71 15.27
N ILE A 240 -15.26 -15.16 14.75
CA ILE A 240 -15.64 -16.57 14.79
C ILE A 240 -15.71 -17.12 13.38
N VAL A 241 -14.81 -18.04 13.04
CA VAL A 241 -14.88 -18.77 11.77
C VAL A 241 -15.75 -20.01 11.98
N ASN A 242 -16.98 -19.96 11.52
CA ASN A 242 -17.95 -21.05 11.65
C ASN A 242 -17.99 -21.88 10.37
N PHE A 243 -17.50 -23.11 10.41
CA PHE A 243 -17.67 -24.08 9.33
C PHE A 243 -19.11 -24.59 9.31
N ARG A 244 -19.79 -24.42 8.18
CA ARG A 244 -21.23 -24.71 8.02
C ARG A 244 -21.47 -25.99 7.26
N GLN A 245 -20.72 -26.22 6.18
CA GLN A 245 -20.90 -27.37 5.33
C GLN A 245 -19.58 -27.71 4.64
N ILE A 246 -19.33 -29.00 4.47
CA ILE A 246 -18.24 -29.50 3.64
C ILE A 246 -18.84 -30.54 2.71
N ASN A 247 -18.72 -30.32 1.41
CA ASN A 247 -19.20 -31.21 0.37
C ASN A 247 -18.00 -31.83 -0.33
N ILE A 248 -17.97 -33.16 -0.41
CA ILE A 248 -16.94 -33.89 -1.14
C ILE A 248 -17.62 -34.73 -2.20
N SER A 249 -17.19 -34.59 -3.45
CA SER A 249 -17.73 -35.39 -4.54
C SER A 249 -17.25 -36.85 -4.42
N PRO A 250 -18.01 -37.82 -4.95
CA PRO A 250 -17.48 -39.16 -5.15
C PRO A 250 -16.28 -39.12 -6.12
N GLU A 251 -15.48 -40.17 -6.07
CA GLU A 251 -14.37 -40.39 -7.00
C GLU A 251 -14.93 -40.72 -8.39
N GLN A 252 -14.48 -39.99 -9.40
CA GLN A 252 -14.93 -40.16 -10.78
C GLN A 252 -13.76 -40.45 -11.69
N ILE A 253 -13.90 -41.43 -12.58
CA ILE A 253 -12.99 -41.70 -13.68
C ILE A 253 -13.79 -41.54 -14.97
N LYS A 254 -13.42 -40.56 -15.80
CA LYS A 254 -14.00 -40.36 -17.12
C LYS A 254 -13.03 -40.89 -18.17
N GLU A 255 -13.54 -41.74 -19.04
CA GLU A 255 -12.76 -42.37 -20.11
C GLU A 255 -13.14 -41.77 -21.46
N LYS A 256 -12.14 -41.54 -22.31
CA LYS A 256 -12.34 -41.05 -23.67
C LYS A 256 -11.38 -41.72 -24.63
N GLU A 257 -11.93 -42.27 -25.70
CA GLU A 257 -11.15 -42.76 -26.83
C GLU A 257 -11.22 -41.79 -28.00
N PHE A 258 -10.08 -41.49 -28.62
CA PHE A 258 -10.03 -40.68 -29.84
C PHE A 258 -8.78 -40.98 -30.67
N ILE A 259 -8.83 -40.57 -31.93
CA ILE A 259 -7.78 -40.81 -32.92
C ILE A 259 -7.10 -39.49 -33.26
N LYS A 260 -5.78 -39.51 -33.34
CA LYS A 260 -4.96 -38.40 -33.85
C LYS A 260 -4.17 -38.85 -35.07
N GLU A 261 -4.19 -38.01 -36.10
CA GLU A 261 -3.45 -38.21 -37.34
C GLU A 261 -2.61 -36.99 -37.65
N LYS A 262 -1.38 -37.21 -38.12
CA LYS A 262 -0.45 -36.16 -38.52
C LYS A 262 0.30 -36.59 -39.77
N GLN A 263 0.48 -35.69 -40.71
CA GLN A 263 1.39 -35.92 -41.81
C GLN A 263 2.80 -35.51 -41.38
N ILE A 264 3.71 -36.47 -41.38
CA ILE A 264 5.13 -36.22 -41.13
C ILE A 264 5.91 -36.45 -42.41
N LYS A 265 6.99 -35.68 -42.59
CA LYS A 265 7.92 -35.88 -43.69
C LYS A 265 8.64 -37.22 -43.49
N ASP A 266 8.39 -38.15 -44.41
CA ASP A 266 9.00 -39.47 -44.52
C ASP A 266 9.99 -39.47 -45.70
N GLY A 267 11.07 -38.70 -45.52
CA GLY A 267 12.11 -38.51 -46.52
C GLY A 267 11.70 -37.62 -47.70
N THR A 268 12.39 -37.81 -48.82
CA THR A 268 12.16 -37.08 -50.07
C THR A 268 12.01 -38.06 -51.22
N LYS A 269 11.00 -37.87 -52.07
CA LYS A 269 10.82 -38.64 -53.30
C LYS A 269 11.20 -37.82 -54.51
N THR A 270 11.65 -38.49 -55.57
CA THR A 270 11.96 -37.84 -56.84
C THR A 270 10.66 -37.43 -57.54
N LEU A 271 10.58 -36.18 -57.97
CA LEU A 271 9.43 -35.67 -58.72
C LEU A 271 9.40 -36.32 -60.11
N VAL A 272 8.25 -36.90 -60.47
CA VAL A 272 8.02 -37.50 -61.80
C VAL A 272 6.95 -36.72 -62.56
N ASP A 273 7.11 -36.60 -63.87
CA ASP A 273 6.12 -35.99 -64.76
C ASP A 273 4.94 -36.93 -65.03
N ALA A 274 3.91 -36.45 -65.76
CA ALA A 274 2.71 -37.24 -66.07
C ALA A 274 2.99 -38.53 -66.88
N ASN A 275 4.19 -38.66 -67.44
CA ASN A 275 4.64 -39.80 -68.23
C ASN A 275 5.59 -40.72 -67.44
N GLY A 276 5.82 -40.44 -66.15
CA GLY A 276 6.67 -41.23 -65.27
C GLY A 276 8.18 -40.92 -65.35
N ASN A 277 8.59 -39.86 -66.06
CA ASN A 277 10.00 -39.47 -66.16
C ASN A 277 10.42 -38.57 -65.01
N VAL A 278 11.66 -38.73 -64.55
CA VAL A 278 12.25 -37.91 -63.49
C VAL A 278 12.40 -36.46 -63.95
N VAL A 279 11.77 -35.54 -63.22
CA VAL A 279 11.90 -34.09 -63.43
C VAL A 279 13.27 -33.65 -62.90
N LYS A 280 14.07 -33.02 -63.76
CA LYS A 280 15.43 -32.55 -63.47
C LYS A 280 15.48 -31.02 -63.42
N ASP A 281 16.34 -30.47 -62.57
CA ASP A 281 16.60 -29.03 -62.51
C ASP A 281 17.43 -28.54 -63.71
N SER A 282 17.67 -27.23 -63.79
CA SER A 282 18.46 -26.61 -64.87
C SER A 282 19.93 -27.07 -64.94
N LEU A 283 20.41 -27.86 -63.96
CA LEU A 283 21.75 -28.45 -63.91
C LEU A 283 21.72 -29.97 -64.15
N GLY A 284 20.55 -30.56 -64.43
CA GLY A 284 20.37 -31.98 -64.74
C GLY A 284 20.20 -32.89 -63.52
N ASN A 285 20.06 -32.35 -62.30
CA ASN A 285 19.89 -33.14 -61.08
C ASN A 285 18.40 -33.42 -60.81
N PRO A 286 18.03 -34.62 -60.31
CA PRO A 286 16.64 -34.94 -59.96
C PRO A 286 16.06 -34.00 -58.88
N ILE A 287 14.90 -33.40 -59.15
CA ILE A 287 14.19 -32.58 -58.17
C ILE A 287 13.58 -33.51 -57.12
N LYS A 288 13.95 -33.28 -55.86
CA LYS A 288 13.43 -34.01 -54.69
C LYS A 288 12.30 -33.21 -54.06
N VAL A 289 11.13 -33.82 -53.94
CA VAL A 289 9.99 -33.27 -53.22
C VAL A 289 9.78 -34.01 -51.91
N ASP A 290 9.28 -33.29 -50.91
CA ASP A 290 9.00 -33.85 -49.59
C ASP A 290 7.94 -34.95 -49.72
N ASN A 291 8.27 -36.13 -49.21
CA ASN A 291 7.33 -37.24 -49.16
C ASN A 291 6.66 -37.20 -47.79
N PHE A 292 5.34 -37.10 -47.75
CA PHE A 292 4.58 -37.08 -46.51
C PHE A 292 3.90 -38.42 -46.28
N LYS A 293 4.04 -38.95 -45.07
CA LYS A 293 3.31 -40.13 -44.60
C LYS A 293 2.35 -39.71 -43.49
N THR A 294 1.11 -40.17 -43.56
CA THR A 294 0.17 -40.03 -42.45
C THR A 294 0.51 -41.05 -41.38
N ILE A 295 0.87 -40.56 -40.20
CA ILE A 295 0.99 -41.36 -38.98
C ILE A 295 -0.27 -41.21 -38.13
N ARG A 296 -0.63 -42.25 -37.39
CA ARG A 296 -1.84 -42.32 -36.57
C ARG A 296 -1.53 -42.87 -35.19
N ALA A 297 -2.22 -42.33 -34.18
CA ALA A 297 -2.29 -42.87 -32.83
C ALA A 297 -3.75 -42.95 -32.37
N ASN A 298 -4.14 -44.11 -31.85
CA ASN A 298 -5.38 -44.27 -31.08
C ASN A 298 -5.05 -44.01 -29.61
N ILE A 299 -5.81 -43.14 -28.96
CA ILE A 299 -5.52 -42.65 -27.61
C ILE A 299 -6.69 -43.01 -26.69
N TYR A 300 -6.35 -43.59 -25.54
CA TYR A 300 -7.25 -43.91 -24.45
C TYR A 300 -6.92 -42.98 -23.28
N GLU A 301 -7.68 -41.90 -23.12
CA GLU A 301 -7.51 -40.91 -22.05
C GLU A 301 -8.39 -41.26 -20.85
N PHE A 302 -7.82 -41.17 -19.66
CA PHE A 302 -8.50 -41.33 -18.38
C PHE A 302 -8.33 -40.05 -17.58
N ARG A 303 -9.45 -39.51 -17.08
CA ARG A 303 -9.49 -38.33 -16.23
C ARG A 303 -10.07 -38.70 -14.87
N GLN A 304 -9.22 -38.70 -13.86
CA GLN A 304 -9.60 -38.83 -12.45
C GLN A 304 -10.03 -37.47 -11.93
N PHE A 305 -11.21 -37.40 -11.33
CA PHE A 305 -11.80 -36.17 -10.79
C PHE A 305 -12.41 -36.40 -9.41
N LYS A 306 -12.10 -35.50 -8.47
CA LYS A 306 -12.70 -35.41 -7.14
C LYS A 306 -12.69 -33.95 -6.69
N ALA A 307 -13.77 -33.47 -6.10
CA ALA A 307 -13.93 -32.08 -5.68
C ALA A 307 -14.25 -32.01 -4.19
N CYS A 308 -13.78 -30.95 -3.53
CA CYS A 308 -14.14 -30.62 -2.16
C CYS A 308 -14.50 -29.14 -2.07
N GLN A 309 -15.65 -28.84 -1.48
CA GLN A 309 -16.11 -27.49 -1.22
C GLN A 309 -16.32 -27.31 0.27
N VAL A 310 -15.69 -26.29 0.85
CA VAL A 310 -15.88 -25.89 2.24
C VAL A 310 -16.64 -24.57 2.27
N THR A 311 -17.80 -24.59 2.93
CA THR A 311 -18.62 -23.40 3.19
C THR A 311 -18.55 -23.06 4.67
N ALA A 312 -18.06 -21.87 4.95
CA ALA A 312 -17.96 -21.28 6.26
C ALA A 312 -18.50 -19.84 6.26
N LYS A 313 -18.54 -19.25 7.44
CA LYS A 313 -18.81 -17.82 7.61
C LYS A 313 -17.94 -17.25 8.72
N VAL A 314 -17.64 -15.97 8.63
CA VAL A 314 -16.89 -15.22 9.63
C VAL A 314 -17.86 -14.27 10.33
N ASP A 315 -18.11 -14.51 11.61
CA ASP A 315 -18.95 -13.64 12.45
C ASP A 315 -18.06 -12.71 13.26
N TYR A 316 -18.38 -11.41 13.22
CA TYR A 316 -17.78 -10.40 14.09
C TYR A 316 -18.74 -10.14 15.25
N VAL A 317 -18.24 -10.25 16.47
CA VAL A 317 -19.06 -10.11 17.69
C VAL A 317 -18.43 -9.05 18.59
N ASP A 318 -19.24 -8.15 19.12
CA ASP A 318 -18.83 -7.27 20.20
C ASP A 318 -18.98 -8.02 21.53
N PHE A 319 -17.89 -8.23 22.27
CA PHE A 319 -17.94 -8.96 23.54
C PHE A 319 -18.44 -8.12 24.71
N ARG A 320 -18.51 -6.80 24.58
CA ARG A 320 -19.10 -5.94 25.60
C ARG A 320 -20.62 -6.04 25.58
N THR A 321 -21.22 -6.08 24.39
CA THR A 321 -22.68 -6.16 24.22
C THR A 321 -23.18 -7.57 23.91
N ASN A 322 -22.28 -8.51 23.58
CA ASN A 322 -22.56 -9.84 23.04
C ASN A 322 -23.42 -9.81 21.77
N GLN A 323 -23.32 -8.74 20.97
CA GLN A 323 -24.07 -8.58 19.74
C GLN A 323 -23.23 -8.98 18.53
N LEU A 324 -23.87 -9.66 17.58
CA LEU A 324 -23.33 -9.88 16.24
C LEU A 324 -23.27 -8.52 15.52
N ILE A 325 -22.06 -8.12 15.14
CA ILE A 325 -21.82 -6.88 14.39
C ILE A 325 -22.11 -7.14 12.90
N GLU A 326 -21.44 -8.15 12.34
CA GLU A 326 -21.51 -8.44 10.91
C GLU A 326 -21.12 -9.90 10.64
N THR A 327 -21.59 -10.42 9.50
CA THR A 327 -21.30 -11.78 9.06
C THR A 327 -20.83 -11.75 7.62
N PHE A 328 -19.72 -12.43 7.35
CA PHE A 328 -19.14 -12.53 6.02
C PHE A 328 -19.12 -13.98 5.54
N PRO A 329 -19.60 -14.27 4.32
CA PRO A 329 -19.49 -15.62 3.77
C PRO A 329 -18.02 -15.95 3.47
N LEU A 330 -17.62 -17.19 3.72
CA LEU A 330 -16.28 -17.70 3.47
C LEU A 330 -16.39 -19.09 2.83
N THR A 331 -16.29 -19.15 1.51
CA THR A 331 -16.38 -20.41 0.76
C THR A 331 -15.11 -20.66 -0.02
N SER A 332 -14.64 -21.90 -0.03
CA SER A 332 -13.49 -22.37 -0.79
C SER A 332 -13.79 -23.69 -1.49
N GLU A 333 -13.10 -23.94 -2.59
CA GLU A 333 -13.22 -25.15 -3.39
C GLU A 333 -11.83 -25.63 -3.81
N PHE A 334 -11.61 -26.93 -3.73
CA PHE A 334 -10.42 -27.60 -4.21
C PHE A 334 -10.82 -28.75 -5.12
N ASN A 335 -10.25 -28.76 -6.33
CA ASN A 335 -10.54 -29.75 -7.36
C ASN A 335 -9.28 -30.56 -7.65
N PHE A 336 -9.33 -31.85 -7.34
CA PHE A 336 -8.35 -32.82 -7.79
C PHE A 336 -8.72 -33.27 -9.20
N GLU A 337 -7.84 -32.96 -10.16
CA GLU A 337 -7.92 -33.43 -11.53
C GLU A 337 -6.58 -34.05 -11.94
N TYR A 338 -6.62 -35.30 -12.39
CA TYR A 338 -5.44 -36.00 -12.87
C TYR A 338 -5.74 -36.73 -14.18
N ILE A 339 -4.97 -36.41 -15.21
CA ILE A 339 -5.10 -36.99 -16.55
C ILE A 339 -3.91 -37.89 -16.82
N TYR A 340 -4.19 -39.10 -17.27
CA TYR A 340 -3.22 -40.03 -17.85
C TYR A 340 -3.81 -40.67 -19.11
N ALA A 341 -2.96 -41.09 -20.03
CA ALA A 341 -3.42 -41.66 -21.29
C ALA A 341 -2.53 -42.83 -21.71
N ASN A 342 -3.14 -43.79 -22.40
CA ASN A 342 -2.43 -44.82 -23.14
C ASN A 342 -2.59 -44.58 -24.63
N TYR A 343 -1.65 -45.05 -25.45
CA TYR A 343 -1.75 -44.95 -26.90
C TYR A 343 -1.38 -46.26 -27.58
N ASN A 344 -1.95 -46.45 -28.77
CA ASN A 344 -1.57 -47.49 -29.71
C ASN A 344 -1.28 -46.84 -31.07
N GLY A 345 -0.10 -47.11 -31.65
CA GLY A 345 0.38 -46.46 -32.88
C GLY A 345 1.57 -45.52 -32.64
N ASP A 346 1.72 -44.50 -33.49
CA ASP A 346 2.87 -43.59 -33.47
C ASP A 346 2.56 -42.31 -32.65
N LYS A 347 3.13 -42.20 -31.45
CA LYS A 347 2.91 -41.05 -30.55
C LYS A 347 3.24 -39.69 -31.18
N ARG A 348 4.08 -39.64 -32.21
CA ARG A 348 4.40 -38.40 -32.96
C ARG A 348 3.19 -37.83 -33.70
N ALA A 349 2.10 -38.58 -33.80
CA ALA A 349 0.82 -38.11 -34.33
C ALA A 349 0.11 -37.13 -33.37
N CYS A 350 0.52 -37.08 -32.10
CA CYS A 350 0.00 -36.17 -31.09
C CYS A 350 0.81 -34.87 -31.04
N ASP A 351 0.23 -33.83 -30.42
CA ASP A 351 0.94 -32.59 -30.11
C ASP A 351 1.95 -32.84 -28.98
N ASP A 352 3.09 -32.15 -28.99
CA ASP A 352 4.19 -32.39 -28.05
C ASP A 352 3.74 -32.22 -26.58
N ASN A 353 2.87 -31.25 -26.32
CA ASN A 353 2.31 -31.00 -24.99
C ASN A 353 1.41 -32.15 -24.50
N TYR A 354 0.87 -32.98 -25.38
CA TYR A 354 0.02 -34.11 -24.99
C TYR A 354 0.85 -35.34 -24.61
N LEU A 355 2.10 -35.42 -25.07
CA LEU A 355 2.99 -36.57 -24.82
C LEU A 355 3.22 -36.80 -23.32
N MET A 356 3.18 -35.74 -22.51
CA MET A 356 3.34 -35.83 -21.06
C MET A 356 2.28 -36.70 -20.37
N TYR A 357 1.10 -36.88 -20.97
CA TYR A 357 0.05 -37.72 -20.41
C TYR A 357 0.31 -39.21 -20.63
N PHE A 358 1.12 -39.58 -21.62
CA PHE A 358 1.52 -40.96 -21.87
C PHE A 358 2.56 -41.48 -20.86
N ASP A 359 3.32 -40.58 -20.24
CA ASP A 359 4.29 -40.92 -19.21
C ASP A 359 3.66 -41.01 -17.81
N ARG A 360 2.38 -40.65 -17.68
CA ARG A 360 1.62 -40.66 -16.41
C ARG A 360 0.88 -41.99 -16.24
N ARG A 361 0.61 -42.34 -14.98
CA ARG A 361 -0.17 -43.53 -14.60
C ARG A 361 -1.22 -43.13 -13.58
N ALA A 362 -2.28 -43.93 -13.46
CA ALA A 362 -3.29 -43.75 -12.43
C ALA A 362 -2.66 -43.56 -11.05
N VAL A 363 -3.11 -42.52 -10.34
CA VAL A 363 -2.69 -42.23 -8.96
C VAL A 363 -3.86 -42.50 -8.01
N PRO A 364 -3.60 -42.82 -6.73
CA PRO A 364 -4.68 -42.89 -5.75
C PRO A 364 -5.36 -41.51 -5.62
N PHE A 365 -6.67 -41.51 -5.44
CA PHE A 365 -7.41 -40.28 -5.13
C PHE A 365 -6.95 -39.76 -3.76
N PRO A 366 -6.87 -38.42 -3.58
CA PRO A 366 -6.63 -37.84 -2.26
C PRO A 366 -7.72 -38.25 -1.27
N SER A 367 -7.33 -38.41 0.01
CA SER A 367 -8.30 -38.66 1.08
C SER A 367 -9.21 -37.45 1.29
N ASN A 368 -10.36 -37.68 1.92
CA ASN A 368 -11.32 -36.61 2.20
C ASN A 368 -10.70 -35.53 3.11
N GLU A 369 -9.92 -35.94 4.11
CA GLU A 369 -9.22 -35.05 5.03
C GLU A 369 -8.17 -34.20 4.31
N GLN A 370 -7.43 -34.79 3.37
CA GLN A 370 -6.44 -34.07 2.57
C GLN A 370 -7.13 -33.04 1.66
N MET A 371 -8.21 -33.43 0.98
CA MET A 371 -8.98 -32.51 0.14
C MET A 371 -9.53 -31.32 0.93
N VAL A 372 -9.99 -31.53 2.17
CA VAL A 372 -10.43 -30.46 3.07
C VAL A 372 -9.26 -29.57 3.46
N PHE A 373 -8.10 -30.15 3.81
CA PHE A 373 -6.89 -29.40 4.12
C PHE A 373 -6.42 -28.53 2.94
N ASP A 374 -6.48 -29.04 1.71
CA ASP A 374 -6.05 -28.34 0.50
C ASP A 374 -6.91 -27.11 0.16
N THR A 375 -8.14 -27.01 0.69
CA THR A 375 -8.94 -25.76 0.65
C THR A 375 -8.39 -24.66 1.56
N GLY A 376 -7.49 -25.02 2.49
CA GLY A 376 -7.02 -24.16 3.57
C GLY A 376 -6.33 -22.89 3.10
N GLU A 377 -5.46 -22.96 2.10
CA GLU A 377 -4.73 -21.80 1.58
C GLU A 377 -5.66 -20.73 0.98
N ASP A 378 -6.69 -21.16 0.25
CA ASP A 378 -7.69 -20.25 -0.31
C ASP A 378 -8.63 -19.69 0.78
N LEU A 379 -9.08 -20.52 1.73
CA LEU A 379 -9.82 -20.05 2.92
C LEU A 379 -9.04 -18.99 3.69
N LYS A 380 -7.74 -19.24 3.87
CA LYS A 380 -6.79 -18.38 4.55
C LYS A 380 -6.64 -17.03 3.84
N ALA A 381 -6.44 -17.04 2.52
CA ALA A 381 -6.37 -15.82 1.71
C ALA A 381 -7.68 -15.01 1.75
N LYS A 382 -8.83 -15.68 1.65
CA LYS A 382 -10.15 -15.04 1.71
C LYS A 382 -10.43 -14.46 3.09
N LEU A 383 -10.11 -15.18 4.17
CA LEU A 383 -10.22 -14.68 5.54
C LEU A 383 -9.38 -13.42 5.73
N LYS A 384 -8.12 -13.41 5.27
CA LYS A 384 -7.26 -12.21 5.30
C LYS A 384 -7.90 -11.04 4.56
N SER A 385 -8.50 -11.28 3.39
CA SER A 385 -9.20 -10.24 2.63
C SER A 385 -10.42 -9.68 3.38
N ILE A 386 -11.20 -10.54 4.07
CA ILE A 386 -12.34 -10.10 4.89
C ILE A 386 -11.86 -9.19 6.01
N ILE A 387 -10.80 -9.58 6.73
CA ILE A 387 -10.25 -8.81 7.86
C ILE A 387 -9.68 -7.47 7.43
N THR A 388 -8.97 -7.45 6.30
CA THR A 388 -8.32 -6.24 5.82
C THR A 388 -9.33 -5.20 5.34
N ARG A 389 -10.43 -5.64 4.70
CA ARG A 389 -11.48 -4.76 4.17
C ARG A 389 -12.50 -4.33 5.23
N ASN A 390 -12.75 -5.16 6.23
CA ASN A 390 -13.79 -4.93 7.21
C ASN A 390 -13.18 -4.82 8.60
N LYS A 391 -13.07 -3.58 9.10
CA LYS A 391 -12.61 -3.29 10.46
C LYS A 391 -13.76 -3.43 11.46
N PHE A 392 -13.46 -3.92 12.66
CA PHE A 392 -14.42 -4.06 13.76
C PHE A 392 -14.98 -2.72 14.22
N ARG A 393 -14.12 -1.70 14.23
CA ARG A 393 -14.45 -0.32 14.55
C ARG A 393 -14.37 0.50 13.27
N ARG A 394 -15.49 1.11 12.87
CA ARG A 394 -15.60 2.02 11.71
C ARG A 394 -15.23 3.44 12.10
#